data_AF-A0A428NUK8-F1
#
_entry.id   AF-A0A428NUK8-F1
#
_cell.length_a   1.000
_cell.length_b   1.000
_cell.length_c   1.000
_cell.angle_alpha   90.00
_cell.angle_beta   90.00
_cell.angle_gamma   90.00
#
_symmetry.space_group_name_H-M   'P 1'
#
loop_
_entity.id
_entity.type
_entity.pdbx_description
1 polymer ?
#
loop_
_entity_poly.entity_id
_entity_poly.type
_entity_poly.pdbx_seq_one_letter_code
_entity_poly.pdbx_strand_id
1 'polypeptide(L)'
;MTPTLSVQSHAALFGIKCDLTTHSEHLLAAQCFFEFRKAMEKKKTSLASLTVRQFNNHKNSFVAKVAKCIKEDDLYHKLLMPLITEDPTTNGLKRFILACSTLSKKHTKDLQNRGLASIFSRLVVGVVDAVPISPETIGAIVDAIQGACKEAIASQSANNTLAHSLQDILDRVWSNDMISNNPEPERLAKRARLHERELRIPASSEDGSVEPLEFSQEILNAAENEVLNLNESPELAHRS
;
A
#
# COMPACT_ATOMS: atom_id res chain seq x y z
N MET A 1 -13.92 9.45 -13.04
CA MET A 1 -13.51 10.79 -12.57
C MET A 1 -12.28 10.59 -11.72
N THR A 2 -11.13 11.11 -12.15
CA THR A 2 -9.93 11.17 -11.32
C THR A 2 -10.15 12.24 -10.26
N PRO A 3 -9.94 11.97 -8.97
CA PRO A 3 -10.08 12.98 -7.94
C PRO A 3 -9.04 14.08 -8.17
N THR A 4 -9.50 15.32 -8.34
CA THR A 4 -8.64 16.50 -8.40
C THR A 4 -8.22 16.87 -6.97
N LEU A 5 -6.92 16.93 -6.73
CA LEU A 5 -6.38 17.46 -5.48
C LEU A 5 -6.81 18.92 -5.32
N SER A 6 -7.14 19.33 -4.09
CA SER A 6 -7.34 20.76 -3.81
C SER A 6 -6.03 21.52 -4.05
N VAL A 7 -6.11 22.80 -4.41
CA VAL A 7 -4.93 23.66 -4.59
C VAL A 7 -4.04 23.65 -3.34
N GLN A 8 -4.65 23.63 -2.16
CA GLN A 8 -3.93 23.58 -0.88
C GLN A 8 -3.19 22.25 -0.69
N SER A 9 -3.83 21.12 -1.02
CA SER A 9 -3.19 19.81 -0.98
C SER A 9 -2.04 19.70 -1.99
N HIS A 10 -2.18 20.32 -3.16
CA HIS A 10 -1.13 20.37 -4.17
C HIS A 10 0.05 21.24 -3.71
N ALA A 11 -0.22 22.41 -3.12
CA ALA A 11 0.79 23.30 -2.56
C ALA A 11 1.58 22.65 -1.41
N ALA A 12 0.91 21.86 -0.57
CA ALA A 12 1.55 21.11 0.51
C ALA A 12 2.56 20.05 0.00
N LEU A 13 2.39 19.53 -1.22
CA LEU A 13 3.38 18.65 -1.87
C LEU A 13 4.72 19.35 -2.13
N PHE A 14 4.73 20.68 -2.18
CA PHE A 14 5.92 21.51 -2.36
C PHE A 14 6.34 22.23 -1.06
N GLY A 15 5.78 21.83 0.08
CA GLY A 15 6.14 22.38 1.39
C GLY A 15 5.57 23.77 1.68
N ILE A 16 4.66 24.28 0.85
CA ILE A 16 4.02 25.58 1.09
C ILE A 16 3.22 25.48 2.39
N LYS A 17 3.52 26.38 3.35
CA LYS A 17 2.95 26.40 4.71
C LYS A 17 3.29 25.17 5.58
N CYS A 18 4.31 24.40 5.23
CA CYS A 18 4.90 23.38 6.09
C CYS A 18 6.32 23.78 6.47
N ASP A 19 6.76 23.49 7.69
CA ASP A 19 8.18 23.58 8.00
C ASP A 19 8.96 22.49 7.25
N LEU A 20 10.25 22.74 7.03
CA LEU A 20 11.12 21.87 6.23
C LEU A 20 11.22 20.45 6.79
N THR A 21 11.20 20.30 8.12
CA THR A 21 11.33 19.00 8.79
C THR A 21 10.09 18.15 8.51
N THR A 22 8.91 18.68 8.83
CA THR A 22 7.62 18.02 8.58
C THR A 22 7.45 17.70 7.09
N HIS A 23 7.79 18.64 6.21
CA HIS A 23 7.71 18.41 4.77
C HIS A 23 8.63 17.26 4.31
N SER A 24 9.87 17.24 4.79
CA SER A 24 10.84 16.18 4.48
C SER A 24 10.37 14.81 4.98
N GLU A 25 9.77 14.74 6.18
CA GLU A 25 9.21 13.50 6.72
C GLU A 25 8.05 12.98 5.85
N HIS A 26 7.15 13.86 5.41
CA HIS A 26 6.08 13.50 4.49
C HIS A 26 6.61 12.96 3.16
N LEU A 27 7.62 13.62 2.56
CA LEU A 27 8.23 13.15 1.31
C LEU A 27 8.89 11.78 1.49
N LEU A 28 9.60 11.55 2.59
CA LEU A 28 10.23 10.27 2.88
C LEU A 28 9.22 9.15 3.12
N ALA A 29 8.10 9.44 3.78
CA ALA A 29 7.01 8.50 3.95
C ALA A 29 6.33 8.17 2.61
N ALA A 30 6.05 9.19 1.79
CA ALA A 30 5.49 9.03 0.45
C ALA A 30 6.41 8.19 -0.45
N GLN A 31 7.71 8.47 -0.46
CA GLN A 31 8.72 7.70 -1.21
C GLN A 31 8.79 6.25 -0.71
N CYS A 32 8.75 6.03 0.61
CA CYS A 32 8.73 4.69 1.19
C CYS A 32 7.54 3.88 0.70
N PHE A 33 6.33 4.47 0.73
CA PHE A 33 5.14 3.79 0.25
C PHE A 33 5.15 3.60 -1.27
N PHE A 34 5.68 4.56 -2.03
CA PHE A 34 5.82 4.46 -3.48
C PHE A 34 6.70 3.27 -3.90
N GLU A 35 7.86 3.08 -3.27
CA GLU A 35 8.73 1.92 -3.53
C GLU A 35 8.03 0.59 -3.20
N PHE A 36 7.29 0.56 -2.09
CA PHE A 36 6.48 -0.61 -1.75
C PHE A 36 5.39 -0.87 -2.79
N ARG A 37 4.65 0.16 -3.24
CA ARG A 37 3.64 0.06 -4.30
C ARG A 37 4.23 -0.46 -5.60
N LYS A 38 5.41 0.02 -5.99
CA LYS A 38 6.12 -0.48 -7.18
C LYS A 38 6.44 -1.98 -7.06
N ALA A 39 6.87 -2.43 -5.89
CA ALA A 39 7.07 -3.86 -5.62
C ALA A 39 5.75 -4.65 -5.68
N MET A 40 4.64 -4.08 -5.17
CA MET A 40 3.32 -4.70 -5.25
C MET A 40 2.85 -4.86 -6.69
N GLU A 41 2.98 -3.84 -7.55
CA GLU A 41 2.57 -3.93 -8.95
C GLU A 41 3.35 -5.03 -9.69
N LYS A 42 4.67 -5.11 -9.46
CA LYS A 42 5.49 -6.21 -10.01
C LYS A 42 4.99 -7.58 -9.53
N LYS A 43 4.61 -7.69 -8.25
CA LYS A 43 4.08 -8.96 -7.71
C LYS A 43 2.67 -9.26 -8.19
N LYS A 44 1.83 -8.26 -8.40
CA LYS A 44 0.49 -8.37 -8.96
C LYS A 44 0.52 -8.99 -10.35
N THR A 45 1.44 -8.53 -11.22
CA THR A 45 1.67 -9.16 -12.53
C THR A 45 2.13 -10.61 -12.41
N SER A 46 2.97 -10.92 -11.41
CA SER A 46 3.41 -12.30 -11.18
C SER A 46 2.27 -13.20 -10.68
N LEU A 47 1.34 -12.68 -9.87
CA LEU A 47 0.18 -13.42 -9.37
C LEU A 47 -0.85 -13.66 -10.47
N ALA A 48 -0.98 -12.74 -11.43
CA ALA A 48 -1.88 -12.85 -12.56
C ALA A 48 -1.60 -14.11 -13.42
N SER A 49 -0.32 -14.45 -13.57
CA SER A 49 0.14 -15.62 -14.35
C SER A 49 0.53 -16.82 -13.49
N LEU A 50 0.30 -16.76 -12.18
CA LEU A 50 0.70 -17.81 -11.26
C LEU A 50 -0.20 -19.03 -11.41
N THR A 51 0.42 -20.16 -11.75
CA THR A 51 -0.24 -21.48 -11.77
C THR A 51 -0.12 -22.19 -10.43
N VAL A 52 -1.03 -23.12 -10.15
CA VAL A 52 -0.97 -24.00 -8.96
C VAL A 52 0.37 -24.71 -8.84
N ARG A 53 0.92 -25.22 -9.95
CA ARG A 53 2.23 -25.88 -9.98
C ARG A 53 3.35 -24.94 -9.53
N GLN A 54 3.39 -23.72 -10.08
CA GLN A 54 4.40 -22.73 -9.70
C GLN A 54 4.24 -22.27 -8.26
N PHE A 55 3.00 -22.13 -7.78
CA PHE A 55 2.74 -21.83 -6.36
C PHE A 55 3.29 -22.94 -5.46
N ASN A 56 2.98 -24.20 -5.75
CA ASN A 56 3.43 -25.34 -4.96
C ASN A 56 4.96 -25.41 -4.83
N ASN A 57 5.71 -25.06 -5.89
CA ASN A 57 7.18 -24.98 -5.85
C ASN A 57 7.70 -23.94 -4.85
N HIS A 58 6.94 -22.88 -4.58
CA HIS A 58 7.33 -21.77 -3.69
C HIS A 58 6.48 -21.69 -2.41
N LYS A 59 5.60 -22.68 -2.20
CA LYS A 59 4.60 -22.71 -1.12
C LYS A 59 5.23 -22.50 0.25
N ASN A 60 6.34 -23.18 0.53
CA ASN A 60 7.01 -23.10 1.83
C ASN A 60 7.50 -21.68 2.14
N SER A 61 8.01 -20.96 1.14
CA SER A 61 8.42 -19.56 1.32
C SER A 61 7.22 -18.65 1.60
N PHE A 62 6.08 -18.89 0.95
CA PHE A 62 4.86 -18.14 1.21
C PHE A 62 4.30 -18.43 2.60
N VAL A 63 4.20 -19.71 2.97
CA VAL A 63 3.75 -20.17 4.29
C VAL A 63 4.63 -19.61 5.40
N ALA A 64 5.94 -19.54 5.22
CA ALA A 64 6.84 -18.91 6.20
C ALA A 64 6.53 -17.41 6.41
N LYS A 65 6.08 -16.68 5.37
CA LYS A 65 5.66 -15.28 5.53
C LYS A 65 4.31 -15.16 6.23
N VAL A 66 3.37 -16.06 5.95
CA VAL A 66 2.09 -16.15 6.66
C VAL A 66 2.33 -16.47 8.13
N ALA A 67 3.21 -17.42 8.43
CA ALA A 67 3.58 -17.78 9.78
C ALA A 67 4.16 -16.58 10.56
N LYS A 68 4.93 -15.69 9.91
CA LYS A 68 5.41 -14.44 10.57
C LYS A 68 4.29 -13.51 11.00
N CYS A 69 3.23 -13.41 10.20
CA CYS A 69 2.03 -12.63 10.54
C CYS A 69 1.27 -13.21 11.74
N ILE A 70 1.35 -14.53 11.95
CA ILE A 70 0.58 -15.25 12.98
C ILE A 70 1.39 -15.45 14.28
N LYS A 71 2.68 -15.80 14.16
CA LYS A 71 3.49 -16.35 15.25
C LYS A 71 4.55 -15.38 15.79
N GLU A 72 5.20 -14.59 14.94
CA GLU A 72 6.56 -14.09 15.23
C GLU A 72 6.73 -12.56 15.29
N ASP A 73 5.90 -11.77 14.61
CA ASP A 73 6.21 -10.35 14.40
C ASP A 73 4.96 -9.45 14.50
N ASP A 74 4.85 -8.72 15.61
CA ASP A 74 3.81 -7.72 15.86
C ASP A 74 3.70 -6.71 14.71
N LEU A 75 4.79 -6.48 13.98
CA LEU A 75 4.82 -5.55 12.84
C LEU A 75 4.17 -6.14 11.58
N TYR A 76 4.44 -7.41 11.29
CA TYR A 76 3.77 -8.08 10.17
C TYR A 76 2.28 -8.18 10.44
N HIS A 77 1.91 -8.52 11.68
CA HIS A 77 0.53 -8.56 12.12
C HIS A 77 -0.18 -7.20 11.90
N LYS A 78 0.40 -6.11 12.42
CA LYS A 78 -0.16 -4.75 12.31
C LYS A 78 -0.35 -4.28 10.87
N LEU A 79 0.51 -4.69 9.94
CA LEU A 79 0.38 -4.32 8.53
C LEU A 79 -0.63 -5.22 7.79
N LEU A 80 -0.56 -6.54 8.02
CA LEU A 80 -1.25 -7.49 7.16
C LEU A 80 -2.67 -7.80 7.62
N MET A 81 -2.92 -7.98 8.92
CA MET A 81 -4.25 -8.39 9.39
C MET A 81 -5.35 -7.38 9.06
N PRO A 82 -5.12 -6.05 9.19
CA PRO A 82 -6.12 -5.06 8.79
C PRO A 82 -6.63 -5.20 7.34
N LEU A 83 -5.81 -5.72 6.41
CA LEU A 83 -6.22 -5.93 5.02
C LEU A 83 -7.36 -6.92 4.83
N ILE A 84 -7.53 -7.85 5.77
CA ILE A 84 -8.58 -8.89 5.70
C ILE A 84 -9.61 -8.76 6.82
N THR A 85 -9.27 -8.13 7.95
CA THR A 85 -10.23 -7.88 9.04
C THR A 85 -11.13 -6.68 8.74
N GLU A 86 -10.60 -5.62 8.12
CA GLU A 86 -11.37 -4.41 7.77
C GLU A 86 -12.15 -4.60 6.45
N ASP A 87 -11.66 -5.47 5.57
CA ASP A 87 -12.30 -5.86 4.31
C ASP A 87 -12.43 -7.39 4.21
N PRO A 88 -13.37 -8.02 4.95
CA PRO A 88 -13.58 -9.47 4.93
C PRO A 88 -14.33 -9.88 3.64
N THR A 89 -13.69 -9.69 2.50
CA THR A 89 -14.16 -10.06 1.16
C THR A 89 -13.05 -10.78 0.39
N THR A 90 -13.40 -11.44 -0.71
CA THR A 90 -12.40 -12.09 -1.57
C THR A 90 -11.36 -11.10 -2.11
N ASN A 91 -11.75 -9.84 -2.33
CA ASN A 91 -10.79 -8.80 -2.72
C ASN A 91 -9.84 -8.44 -1.58
N GLY A 92 -10.33 -8.29 -0.35
CA GLY A 92 -9.48 -8.12 0.83
C GLY A 92 -8.51 -9.28 1.02
N LEU A 93 -8.98 -10.52 0.87
CA LEU A 93 -8.14 -11.72 0.87
C LEU A 93 -7.05 -11.68 -0.23
N LYS A 94 -7.41 -11.30 -1.46
CA LYS A 94 -6.42 -11.18 -2.53
C LYS A 94 -5.39 -10.07 -2.27
N ARG A 95 -5.80 -8.95 -1.68
CA ARG A 95 -4.87 -7.89 -1.22
C ARG A 95 -3.95 -8.39 -0.11
N PHE A 96 -4.48 -9.15 0.84
CA PHE A 96 -3.69 -9.82 1.87
C PHE A 96 -2.65 -10.77 1.25
N ILE A 97 -3.05 -11.63 0.30
CA ILE A 97 -2.13 -12.54 -0.41
C ILE A 97 -1.03 -11.76 -1.16
N LEU A 98 -1.41 -10.68 -1.84
CA LEU A 98 -0.46 -9.81 -2.55
C LEU A 98 0.53 -9.14 -1.58
N ALA A 99 0.04 -8.61 -0.46
CA ALA A 99 0.88 -7.98 0.56
C ALA A 99 1.81 -9.00 1.22
N CYS A 100 1.33 -10.19 1.59
CA CYS A 100 2.15 -11.31 2.07
C CYS A 100 3.25 -11.67 1.06
N SER A 101 2.92 -11.71 -0.22
CA SER A 101 3.88 -12.03 -1.28
C SER A 101 4.94 -10.94 -1.49
N THR A 102 4.59 -9.68 -1.21
CA THR A 102 5.42 -8.50 -1.49
C THR A 102 6.27 -8.05 -0.29
N LEU A 103 5.73 -8.14 0.93
CA LEU A 103 6.42 -7.68 2.13
C LEU A 103 7.73 -8.45 2.34
N SER A 104 8.74 -7.67 2.69
CA SER A 104 10.06 -8.12 3.09
C SER A 104 10.36 -7.50 4.46
N LYS A 105 11.34 -8.06 5.18
CA LYS A 105 11.74 -7.52 6.50
C LYS A 105 12.17 -6.05 6.39
N LYS A 106 12.78 -5.65 5.27
CA LYS A 106 13.13 -4.27 4.98
C LYS A 106 11.88 -3.40 4.85
N HIS A 107 10.93 -3.79 4.00
CA HIS A 107 9.67 -3.05 3.80
C HIS A 107 8.92 -2.86 5.12
N THR A 108 8.78 -3.91 5.92
CA THR A 108 8.07 -3.85 7.21
C THR A 108 8.68 -2.80 8.15
N LYS A 109 10.00 -2.79 8.27
CA LYS A 109 10.72 -1.80 9.10
C LYS A 109 10.60 -0.39 8.56
N ASP A 110 10.78 -0.21 7.26
CA ASP A 110 10.74 1.11 6.63
C ASP A 110 9.33 1.72 6.77
N LEU A 111 8.27 0.95 6.52
CA LEU A 111 6.89 1.39 6.69
C LEU A 111 6.59 1.77 8.15
N GLN A 112 7.10 1.01 9.12
CA GLN A 112 6.92 1.35 10.52
C GLN A 112 7.67 2.62 10.91
N ASN A 113 8.96 2.73 10.56
CA ASN A 113 9.81 3.87 10.89
C ASN A 113 9.29 5.19 10.30
N ARG A 114 8.49 5.10 9.23
CA ARG A 114 7.83 6.24 8.60
C ARG A 114 6.40 6.50 9.10
N GLY A 115 5.97 5.81 10.15
CA GLY A 115 4.63 5.99 10.74
C GLY A 115 3.48 5.48 9.87
N LEU A 116 3.75 4.66 8.84
CA LEU A 116 2.75 4.22 7.88
C LEU A 116 1.95 3.00 8.35
N ALA A 117 2.37 2.33 9.41
CA ALA A 117 1.79 1.06 9.82
C ALA A 117 0.29 1.15 10.15
N SER A 118 -0.16 2.22 10.81
CA SER A 118 -1.56 2.42 11.21
C SER A 118 -2.50 2.76 10.05
N ILE A 119 -1.98 3.31 8.96
CA ILE A 119 -2.76 3.69 7.77
C ILE A 119 -2.50 2.76 6.58
N PHE A 120 -1.67 1.74 6.75
CA PHE A 120 -1.20 0.89 5.67
C PHE A 120 -2.34 0.19 4.91
N SER A 121 -3.33 -0.36 5.62
CA SER A 121 -4.49 -1.02 4.97
C SER A 121 -5.22 -0.06 4.04
N ARG A 122 -5.49 1.16 4.51
CA ARG A 122 -6.17 2.21 3.75
C ARG A 122 -5.36 2.64 2.54
N LEU A 123 -4.04 2.79 2.69
CA LEU A 123 -3.15 3.12 1.59
C LEU A 123 -3.18 2.03 0.50
N VAL A 124 -3.10 0.75 0.91
CA VAL A 124 -3.17 -0.38 -0.03
C VAL A 124 -4.52 -0.44 -0.72
N VAL A 125 -5.63 -0.32 0.00
CA VAL A 125 -6.99 -0.32 -0.58
C VAL A 125 -7.18 0.85 -1.55
N GLY A 126 -6.62 2.03 -1.24
CA GLY A 126 -6.73 3.22 -2.09
C GLY A 126 -5.93 3.17 -3.38
N VAL A 127 -4.90 2.30 -3.48
CA VAL A 127 -4.05 2.21 -4.69
C VAL A 127 -4.11 0.87 -5.40
N VAL A 128 -4.61 -0.18 -4.74
CA VAL A 128 -4.74 -1.53 -5.28
C VAL A 128 -6.21 -1.83 -5.54
N ASP A 129 -6.58 -1.75 -6.81
CA ASP A 129 -7.90 -2.12 -7.32
C ASP A 129 -8.14 -3.65 -7.22
N ALA A 130 -8.26 -4.33 -8.36
CA ALA A 130 -8.40 -5.77 -8.44
C ALA A 130 -7.03 -6.45 -8.47
N VAL A 131 -6.87 -7.52 -7.68
CA VAL A 131 -5.70 -8.40 -7.73
C VAL A 131 -6.08 -9.64 -8.54
N PRO A 132 -5.56 -9.80 -9.77
CA PRO A 132 -5.85 -10.96 -10.59
C PRO A 132 -5.12 -12.19 -10.04
N ILE A 133 -5.88 -13.20 -9.62
CA ILE A 133 -5.41 -14.54 -9.26
C ILE A 133 -6.43 -15.51 -9.85
N SER A 134 -5.98 -16.54 -10.55
CA SER A 134 -6.91 -17.54 -11.10
C SER A 134 -7.62 -18.29 -9.98
N PRO A 135 -8.91 -18.69 -10.16
CA PRO A 135 -9.70 -19.38 -9.14
C PRO A 135 -9.02 -20.63 -8.54
N GLU A 136 -8.37 -21.44 -9.38
CA GLU A 136 -7.66 -22.63 -8.95
C GLU A 136 -6.45 -22.29 -8.07
N THR A 137 -5.66 -21.29 -8.47
CA THR A 137 -4.47 -20.88 -7.73
C THR A 137 -4.83 -20.22 -6.41
N ILE A 138 -5.89 -19.40 -6.35
CA ILE A 138 -6.33 -18.82 -5.08
C ILE A 138 -6.80 -19.90 -4.10
N GLY A 139 -7.48 -20.96 -4.56
CA GLY A 139 -7.83 -22.10 -3.72
C GLY A 139 -6.60 -22.77 -3.09
N ALA A 140 -5.60 -23.09 -3.91
CA ALA A 140 -4.34 -23.67 -3.41
C ALA A 140 -3.61 -22.75 -2.40
N ILE A 141 -3.67 -21.43 -2.60
CA ILE A 141 -3.10 -20.46 -1.67
C ILE A 141 -3.89 -20.45 -0.35
N VAL A 142 -5.22 -20.42 -0.41
CA VAL A 142 -6.09 -20.45 0.79
C VAL A 142 -5.85 -21.71 1.60
N ASP A 143 -5.79 -22.87 0.96
CA ASP A 143 -5.48 -24.14 1.62
C ASP A 143 -4.12 -24.09 2.33
N ALA A 144 -3.13 -23.44 1.73
CA ALA A 144 -1.81 -23.25 2.34
C ALA A 144 -1.87 -22.33 3.57
N ILE A 145 -2.68 -21.25 3.53
CA ILE A 145 -2.87 -20.34 4.67
C ILE A 145 -3.59 -21.07 5.80
N GLN A 146 -4.70 -21.77 5.52
CA GLN A 146 -5.44 -22.55 6.51
C GLN A 146 -4.55 -23.65 7.12
N GLY A 147 -3.72 -24.31 6.32
CA GLY A 147 -2.72 -25.26 6.82
C GLY A 147 -1.76 -24.62 7.83
N ALA A 148 -1.25 -23.43 7.52
CA ALA A 148 -0.38 -22.67 8.43
C ALA A 148 -1.09 -22.27 9.73
N CYS A 149 -2.36 -21.86 9.65
CA CYS A 149 -3.18 -21.55 10.83
C CYS A 149 -3.39 -22.79 11.71
N LYS A 150 -3.76 -23.93 11.13
CA LYS A 150 -3.96 -25.20 11.85
C LYS A 150 -2.68 -25.66 12.55
N GLU A 151 -1.54 -25.59 11.87
CA GLU A 151 -0.24 -25.91 12.45
C GLU A 151 0.09 -24.97 13.63
N ALA A 152 -0.18 -23.67 13.48
CA ALA A 152 0.02 -22.70 14.56
C ALA A 152 -0.84 -22.99 15.79
N ILE A 153 -2.13 -23.29 15.60
CA ILE A 153 -3.08 -23.64 16.66
C ILE A 153 -2.64 -24.91 17.39
N ALA A 154 -2.28 -25.96 16.63
CA ALA A 154 -1.84 -27.24 17.17
C ALA A 154 -0.53 -27.13 17.98
N SER A 155 0.34 -26.19 17.62
CA SER A 155 1.62 -25.96 18.30
C SER A 155 1.51 -25.27 19.66
N GLN A 156 0.29 -24.93 20.13
CA GLN A 156 0.04 -24.21 21.40
C GLN A 156 0.92 -22.96 21.60
N SER A 157 1.20 -22.24 20.51
CA SER A 157 1.99 -21.01 20.62
C SER A 157 1.18 -19.91 21.34
N ALA A 158 1.85 -19.00 22.04
CA ALA A 158 1.21 -17.90 22.77
C ALA A 158 0.30 -17.00 21.90
N ASN A 159 0.35 -17.12 20.57
CA ASN A 159 -0.40 -16.32 19.61
C ASN A 159 -1.52 -17.11 18.88
N ASN A 160 -2.06 -18.17 19.48
CA ASN A 160 -3.16 -18.95 18.91
C ASN A 160 -4.39 -18.10 18.53
N THR A 161 -4.64 -17.01 19.25
CA THR A 161 -5.77 -16.09 18.96
C THR A 161 -5.72 -15.52 17.53
N LEU A 162 -4.52 -15.19 17.02
CA LEU A 162 -4.37 -14.65 15.67
C LEU A 162 -4.59 -15.72 14.60
N ALA A 163 -4.09 -16.94 14.86
CA ALA A 163 -4.31 -18.07 13.98
C ALA A 163 -5.81 -18.42 13.89
N HIS A 164 -6.52 -18.45 15.02
CA HIS A 164 -7.97 -18.61 15.06
C HIS A 164 -8.70 -17.48 14.32
N SER A 165 -8.31 -16.22 14.56
CA SER A 165 -8.93 -15.07 13.88
C SER A 165 -8.78 -15.15 12.36
N LEU A 166 -7.58 -15.47 11.87
CA LEU A 166 -7.34 -15.61 10.43
C LEU A 166 -8.09 -16.81 9.85
N GLN A 167 -8.14 -17.94 10.56
CA GLN A 167 -8.91 -19.11 10.15
C GLN A 167 -10.40 -18.79 10.03
N ASP A 168 -11.00 -18.14 11.04
CA ASP A 168 -12.42 -17.76 11.04
C ASP A 168 -12.76 -16.81 9.89
N ILE A 169 -11.87 -15.85 9.58
CA ILE A 169 -12.06 -14.92 8.47
C ILE A 169 -12.00 -15.66 7.14
N LEU A 170 -11.01 -16.54 6.96
CA LEU A 170 -10.90 -17.35 5.73
C LEU A 170 -12.13 -18.21 5.53
N ASP A 171 -12.64 -18.86 6.58
CA ASP A 171 -13.82 -19.72 6.47
C ASP A 171 -15.06 -18.89 6.10
N ARG A 172 -15.21 -17.67 6.63
CA ARG A 172 -16.31 -16.77 6.24
C ARG A 172 -16.17 -16.26 4.81
N VAL A 173 -14.98 -15.79 4.42
CA VAL A 173 -14.76 -15.16 3.11
C VAL A 173 -14.82 -16.21 2.00
N TRP A 174 -14.12 -17.33 2.19
CA TRP A 174 -13.96 -18.36 1.17
C TRP A 174 -15.20 -19.23 1.01
N SER A 175 -15.91 -19.57 2.10
CA SER A 175 -17.14 -20.37 2.02
C SER A 175 -18.29 -19.58 1.39
N ASN A 176 -18.38 -18.27 1.62
CA ASN A 176 -19.43 -17.43 1.04
C ASN A 176 -19.26 -17.24 -0.48
N ASP A 177 -18.02 -17.20 -0.99
CA ASP A 177 -17.75 -17.02 -2.42
C ASP A 177 -17.98 -18.31 -3.22
N MET A 178 -17.73 -19.49 -2.63
CA MET A 178 -18.06 -20.79 -3.24
C MET A 178 -19.57 -21.00 -3.42
N ILE A 179 -20.39 -20.31 -2.62
CA ILE A 179 -21.85 -20.30 -2.74
C ILE A 179 -22.33 -19.23 -3.74
N SER A 180 -21.51 -18.19 -4.00
CA SER A 180 -21.85 -17.04 -4.84
C SER A 180 -21.09 -17.06 -6.17
N ASN A 181 -21.44 -17.97 -7.07
CA ASN A 181 -21.09 -17.84 -8.49
C ASN A 181 -21.92 -16.69 -9.12
N ASN A 182 -21.49 -15.42 -8.95
CA ASN A 182 -21.95 -14.33 -9.81
C ASN A 182 -20.93 -13.15 -9.82
N PRO A 183 -20.55 -12.60 -10.99
CA PRO A 183 -19.52 -11.57 -11.06
C PRO A 183 -20.14 -10.20 -10.74
N GLU A 184 -19.62 -9.49 -9.74
CA GLU A 184 -20.16 -8.19 -9.34
C GLU A 184 -19.17 -7.02 -9.57
N PRO A 185 -19.23 -6.35 -10.73
CA PRO A 185 -18.60 -5.05 -10.93
C PRO A 185 -19.35 -3.89 -10.24
N GLU A 186 -20.57 -4.11 -9.74
CA GLU A 186 -21.45 -3.04 -9.27
C GLU A 186 -21.25 -2.63 -7.80
N ARG A 187 -20.79 -3.55 -6.93
CA ARG A 187 -20.54 -3.23 -5.50
C ARG A 187 -19.28 -2.39 -5.26
N LEU A 188 -18.27 -2.51 -6.12
CA LEU A 188 -17.05 -1.69 -6.03
C LEU A 188 -17.34 -0.20 -6.30
N ALA A 189 -18.22 0.11 -7.26
CA ALA A 189 -18.62 1.48 -7.58
C ALA A 189 -19.43 2.16 -6.45
N LYS A 190 -20.21 1.39 -5.69
CA LYS A 190 -21.00 1.91 -4.57
C LYS A 190 -20.16 2.20 -3.32
N ARG A 191 -19.07 1.43 -3.09
CA ARG A 191 -18.19 1.59 -1.92
C ARG A 191 -17.15 2.70 -2.08
N ALA A 192 -16.63 2.92 -3.30
CA ALA A 192 -15.78 4.09 -3.59
C ALA A 192 -16.48 5.42 -3.29
N ARG A 193 -17.79 5.51 -3.58
CA ARG A 193 -18.62 6.70 -3.31
C ARG A 193 -18.90 6.95 -1.82
N LEU A 194 -18.81 5.92 -0.98
CA LEU A 194 -18.98 6.05 0.47
C LEU A 194 -17.67 6.51 1.13
N HIS A 195 -16.53 6.03 0.63
CA HIS A 195 -15.20 6.35 1.16
C HIS A 195 -14.73 7.79 0.82
N GLU A 196 -15.20 8.38 -0.29
CA GLU A 196 -15.00 9.81 -0.59
C GLU A 196 -15.69 10.74 0.42
N ARG A 197 -16.73 10.24 1.13
CA ARG A 197 -17.49 11.02 2.10
C ARG A 197 -16.82 11.09 3.47
N GLU A 198 -15.98 10.11 3.81
CA GLU A 198 -15.28 10.00 5.10
C GLU A 198 -13.87 10.62 5.10
N LEU A 199 -13.30 10.91 3.93
CA LEU A 199 -12.04 11.67 3.77
C LEU A 199 -12.23 13.20 3.81
N ARG A 200 -13.45 13.69 4.02
CA ARG A 200 -13.70 15.12 4.26
C ARG A 200 -13.28 15.50 5.68
N ILE A 201 -12.07 16.03 5.80
CA ILE A 201 -11.64 16.80 6.97
C ILE A 201 -12.67 17.94 7.17
N PRO A 202 -13.18 18.18 8.40
CA PRO A 202 -14.10 19.28 8.62
C PRO A 202 -13.41 20.60 8.28
N ALA A 203 -13.92 21.30 7.28
CA ALA A 203 -13.51 22.66 6.98
C ALA A 203 -13.94 23.54 8.14
N SER A 204 -12.98 24.04 8.91
CA SER A 204 -13.21 25.20 9.76
C SER A 204 -13.56 26.38 8.86
N SER A 205 -14.73 26.92 9.08
CA SER A 205 -15.23 28.15 8.48
C SER A 205 -14.31 29.32 8.84
N GLU A 206 -13.58 29.85 7.85
CA GLU A 206 -13.27 31.27 7.81
C GLU A 206 -13.53 31.81 6.41
N ASP A 207 -14.37 32.82 6.41
CA ASP A 207 -14.79 33.65 5.30
C ASP A 207 -13.61 34.47 4.79
N GLY A 208 -13.46 34.57 3.47
CA GLY A 208 -12.34 35.28 2.86
C GLY A 208 -12.28 35.00 1.37
N SER A 209 -12.92 35.84 0.57
CA SER A 209 -12.72 35.88 -0.87
C SER A 209 -11.23 36.10 -1.16
N VAL A 210 -10.57 35.11 -1.74
CA VAL A 210 -9.22 35.26 -2.31
C VAL A 210 -9.34 34.96 -3.78
N GLU A 211 -9.04 35.97 -4.59
CA GLU A 211 -8.99 35.91 -6.05
C GLU A 211 -8.05 34.78 -6.53
N PRO A 212 -8.26 34.25 -7.74
CA PRO A 212 -7.35 33.27 -8.33
C PRO A 212 -5.99 33.92 -8.57
N LEU A 213 -4.93 33.33 -8.00
CA LEU A 213 -3.54 33.69 -8.33
C LEU A 213 -3.25 33.31 -9.78
N GLU A 214 -3.34 34.28 -10.69
CA GLU A 214 -2.73 34.21 -12.00
C GLU A 214 -1.20 34.24 -11.82
N PHE A 215 -0.56 33.09 -11.98
CA PHE A 215 0.90 33.03 -12.08
C PHE A 215 1.31 33.78 -13.35
N SER A 216 1.95 34.93 -13.19
CA SER A 216 2.49 35.71 -14.31
C SER A 216 3.57 34.89 -15.03
N GLN A 217 3.36 34.66 -16.32
CA GLN A 217 4.25 33.97 -17.27
C GLN A 217 5.71 34.48 -17.24
N GLU A 218 5.93 35.67 -16.68
CA GLU A 218 7.23 36.32 -16.53
C GLU A 218 8.18 35.58 -15.57
N ILE A 219 7.68 34.89 -14.53
CA ILE A 219 8.54 34.15 -13.58
C ILE A 219 9.05 32.84 -14.20
N LEU A 220 8.26 32.21 -15.08
CA LEU A 220 8.66 30.99 -15.80
C LEU A 220 9.73 31.27 -16.86
N ASN A 221 9.64 32.42 -17.55
CA ASN A 221 10.63 32.80 -18.56
C ASN A 221 11.98 33.24 -17.97
N ALA A 222 12.03 33.64 -16.69
CA ALA A 222 13.28 33.96 -16.01
C ALA A 222 14.13 32.71 -15.69
N ALA A 223 13.49 31.54 -15.53
CA ALA A 223 14.18 30.29 -15.24
C ALA A 223 14.74 29.59 -16.50
N GLU A 224 14.30 29.96 -17.71
CA GLU A 224 14.77 29.37 -18.97
C GLU A 224 16.02 30.05 -19.56
N ASN A 225 16.46 31.19 -19.00
CA ASN A 225 17.61 31.96 -19.54
C ASN A 225 18.91 31.87 -18.71
N GLU A 226 18.96 31.12 -17.60
CA GLU A 226 20.24 30.78 -16.96
C GLU A 226 20.90 29.59 -17.67
N VAL A 227 21.47 29.87 -18.83
CA VAL A 227 22.46 29.00 -19.47
C VAL A 227 23.67 28.90 -18.54
N LEU A 228 23.80 27.75 -17.88
CA LEU A 228 24.99 27.31 -17.15
C LEU A 228 26.23 27.47 -18.04
N ASN A 229 27.05 28.48 -17.76
CA ASN A 229 28.36 28.63 -18.37
C ASN A 229 29.35 27.68 -17.66
N LEU A 230 29.27 26.39 -17.99
CA LEU A 230 30.22 25.36 -17.57
C LEU A 230 31.43 25.40 -18.50
N ASN A 231 32.33 26.35 -18.30
CA ASN A 231 33.70 26.29 -18.81
C ASN A 231 34.56 27.33 -18.09
N GLU A 232 35.02 27.02 -16.88
CA GLU A 232 36.27 27.58 -16.37
C GLU A 232 36.87 26.70 -15.27
N SER A 233 37.74 25.79 -15.68
CA SER A 233 38.91 25.34 -14.94
C SER A 233 39.92 24.90 -16.00
N PRO A 234 41.20 25.31 -15.89
CA PRO A 234 42.07 24.59 -14.95
C PRO A 234 43.21 25.40 -14.28
N GLU A 235 43.61 24.85 -13.13
CA GLU A 235 44.98 24.60 -12.62
C GLU A 235 46.14 25.63 -12.75
N LEU A 236 46.70 25.94 -11.57
CA LEU A 236 48.13 25.86 -11.18
C LEU A 236 49.23 26.21 -12.21
N ALA A 237 50.01 27.27 -11.93
CA ALA A 237 51.49 27.21 -11.93
C ALA A 237 52.16 28.54 -11.49
N HIS A 238 52.87 28.47 -10.37
CA HIS A 238 54.27 28.91 -10.14
C HIS A 238 54.88 30.17 -10.80
N ARG A 239 55.69 30.86 -9.97
CA ARG A 239 56.85 31.76 -10.25
C ARG A 239 56.46 33.20 -10.62
N SER A 240 56.98 34.28 -10.02
CA SER A 240 58.07 34.51 -9.05
C SER A 240 57.75 35.75 -8.24
#